data_AF-A0A0U5F9F2-F1
#
_entry.id   AF-A0A0U5F9F2-F1
#
_cell.length_a   1.000
_cell.length_b   1.000
_cell.length_c   1.000
_cell.angle_alpha   90.00
_cell.angle_beta   90.00
_cell.angle_gamma   90.00
#
_symmetry.space_group_name_H-M   'P 1'
#
loop_
_entity.id
_entity.type
_entity.pdbx_description
1 polymer ?
#
loop_
_entity_poly.entity_id
_entity_poly.type
_entity_poly.pdbx_seq_one_letter_code
_entity_poly.pdbx_strand_id
1 'polypeptide(L)'
;MSKRGYAMSQFARFVRPGSVRVGATEHPYSDVSVTAYRTPDNKLVVVAVNTGTGHQRLDLTLPSGTATQFAKYSTSSTLNVGFGGNYSVVNGKTSLYVDPQSVATLVGN
;
A
#
# COMPACT_ATOMS: atom_id res chain seq x y z
N MET A 1 -11.40 20.70 -7.09
CA MET A 1 -10.41 20.22 -6.09
C MET A 1 -9.54 19.15 -6.73
N SER A 2 -8.21 19.32 -6.68
CA SER A 2 -7.24 18.51 -7.44
C SER A 2 -6.97 17.16 -6.78
N LYS A 3 -7.00 16.06 -7.55
CA LYS A 3 -6.65 14.68 -7.11
C LYS A 3 -5.26 14.58 -6.48
N ARG A 4 -4.36 15.53 -6.77
CA ARG A 4 -3.05 15.68 -6.11
C ARG A 4 -3.19 16.02 -4.62
N GLY A 5 -4.23 16.75 -4.22
CA GLY A 5 -4.51 17.09 -2.83
C GLY A 5 -4.93 15.89 -1.98
N TYR A 6 -5.61 14.90 -2.58
CA TYR A 6 -5.96 13.64 -1.89
C TYR A 6 -4.76 12.71 -1.73
N ALA A 7 -3.88 12.65 -2.73
CA ALA A 7 -2.62 11.91 -2.62
C ALA A 7 -1.71 12.49 -1.52
N MET A 8 -1.61 13.83 -1.44
CA MET A 8 -0.82 14.50 -0.41
C MET A 8 -1.45 14.39 0.99
N SER A 9 -2.79 14.43 1.10
CA SER A 9 -3.46 14.28 2.40
C SER A 9 -3.41 12.84 2.95
N GLN A 10 -3.36 11.82 2.09
CA GLN A 10 -3.05 10.46 2.53
C GLN A 10 -1.62 10.36 3.09
N PHE A 11 -0.63 10.94 2.41
CA PHE A 11 0.76 10.89 2.88
C PHE A 11 0.91 11.61 4.23
N ALA A 12 0.35 12.81 4.38
CA ALA A 12 0.42 13.58 5.63
C ALA A 12 -0.34 12.95 6.81
N ARG A 13 -1.39 12.15 6.54
CA ARG A 13 -2.21 11.52 7.60
C ARG A 13 -1.62 10.23 8.13
N PHE A 14 -0.82 9.51 7.34
CA PHE A 14 -0.25 8.20 7.73
C PHE A 14 1.27 8.22 7.90
N VAL A 15 1.97 9.13 7.24
CA VAL A 15 3.41 9.36 7.42
C VAL A 15 3.57 10.49 8.44
N ARG A 16 3.40 10.15 9.72
CA ARG A 16 3.75 11.09 10.79
C ARG A 16 5.23 11.46 10.68
N PRO A 17 5.64 12.70 10.97
CA PRO A 17 7.04 13.06 11.10
C PRO A 17 7.77 12.01 11.98
N GLY A 18 8.83 11.40 11.45
CA GLY A 18 9.54 10.28 12.09
C GLY A 18 9.29 8.90 11.46
N SER A 19 8.43 8.80 10.44
CA SER A 19 8.25 7.55 9.69
C SER A 19 9.49 7.24 8.84
N VAL A 20 10.00 6.02 8.95
CA VAL A 20 11.23 5.58 8.25
C VAL A 20 10.83 4.75 7.03
N ARG A 21 11.37 5.08 5.87
CA ARG A 21 11.22 4.25 4.67
C ARG A 21 11.92 2.92 4.92
N VAL A 22 11.18 1.82 4.83
CA VAL A 22 11.73 0.47 4.95
C VAL A 22 11.95 -0.10 3.55
N GLY A 23 13.02 -0.88 3.40
CA GLY A 23 13.32 -1.56 2.14
C GLY A 23 12.15 -2.46 1.74
N ALA A 24 11.58 -2.19 0.59
CA ALA A 24 10.60 -3.04 -0.09
C ALA A 24 11.09 -3.25 -1.52
N THR A 25 10.67 -4.35 -2.16
CA THR A 25 10.93 -4.56 -3.57
C THR A 25 10.22 -3.47 -4.37
N GLU A 26 10.99 -2.49 -4.85
CA GLU A 26 10.45 -1.23 -5.38
C GLU A 26 9.67 -1.40 -6.70
N HIS A 27 10.03 -2.43 -7.48
CA HIS A 27 9.44 -2.73 -8.79
C HIS A 27 9.22 -4.24 -8.97
N PRO A 28 8.12 -4.81 -8.42
CA PRO A 28 7.76 -6.20 -8.71
C PRO A 28 7.37 -6.41 -10.18
N TYR A 29 6.88 -5.36 -10.85
CA TYR A 29 6.56 -5.33 -12.28
C TYR A 29 7.00 -3.97 -12.86
N SER A 30 7.19 -3.88 -14.17
CA SER A 30 7.55 -2.60 -14.85
C SER A 30 6.53 -1.50 -14.58
N ASP A 31 5.26 -1.88 -14.47
CA ASP A 31 4.12 -0.95 -14.37
C ASP A 31 3.60 -0.82 -12.93
N VAL A 32 4.26 -1.46 -11.97
CA VAL A 32 3.87 -1.44 -10.56
C VAL A 32 5.05 -0.96 -9.72
N SER A 33 4.88 0.17 -9.05
CA SER A 33 5.85 0.70 -8.09
C SER A 33 5.35 0.46 -6.67
N VAL A 34 6.19 -0.09 -5.80
CA VAL A 34 5.85 -0.38 -4.40
C VAL A 34 6.79 0.33 -3.46
N THR A 35 6.25 0.97 -2.43
CA THR A 35 7.03 1.63 -1.38
C THR A 35 6.49 1.24 -0.02
N ALA A 36 7.37 1.06 0.96
CA ALA A 36 6.98 0.73 2.32
C ALA A 36 7.55 1.72 3.33
N TYR A 37 6.78 1.99 4.36
CA TYR A 37 7.09 2.94 5.42
C TYR A 37 6.73 2.31 6.76
N ARG A 38 7.59 2.51 7.75
CA ARG A 38 7.32 2.15 9.13
C ARG A 38 6.98 3.42 9.89
N THR A 39 5.79 3.47 10.49
CA THR A 39 5.38 4.61 11.30
C THR A 39 6.00 4.53 12.70
N PRO A 40 6.07 5.65 13.43
CA PRO A 40 6.57 5.68 14.82
C PRO A 40 5.79 4.78 15.77
N ASP A 41 4.51 4.52 15.48
CA ASP A 41 3.63 3.61 16.23
C ASP A 41 3.90 2.13 15.89
N ASN A 42 5.05 1.84 15.25
CA ASN A 42 5.49 0.52 14.81
C ASN A 42 4.60 -0.14 13.73
N LYS A 43 3.67 0.61 13.12
CA LYS A 43 2.78 0.11 12.05
C LYS A 43 3.49 0.15 10.70
N LEU A 44 3.19 -0.83 9.86
CA LEU A 44 3.70 -0.87 8.49
C LEU A 44 2.69 -0.29 7.52
N VAL A 45 3.13 0.63 6.66
CA VAL A 45 2.31 1.18 5.58
C VAL A 45 3.00 0.86 4.26
N VAL A 46 2.31 0.16 3.37
CA VAL A 46 2.81 -0.19 2.04
C VAL A 46 1.93 0.49 0.99
N VAL A 47 2.55 1.24 0.07
CA VAL A 47 1.86 1.92 -1.03
C VAL A 47 2.32 1.30 -2.34
N ALA A 48 1.39 0.66 -3.04
CA ALA A 48 1.57 0.11 -4.37
C ALA A 48 0.83 0.99 -5.39
N VAL A 49 1.52 1.38 -6.45
CA VAL A 49 0.99 2.21 -7.53
C VAL A 49 1.06 1.39 -8.81
N ASN A 50 -0.08 1.08 -9.40
CA ASN A 50 -0.18 0.43 -10.70
C ASN A 50 -0.50 1.49 -11.76
N THR A 51 0.48 1.78 -12.62
CA THR A 51 0.32 2.68 -13.77
C THR A 51 -0.13 1.96 -15.03
N GLY A 52 -0.14 0.62 -15.01
CA GLY A 52 -0.57 -0.22 -16.13
C GLY A 52 -2.09 -0.24 -16.31
N THR A 53 -2.52 -0.84 -17.41
CA THR A 53 -3.94 -1.00 -17.80
C THR A 53 -4.52 -2.37 -17.43
N GLY A 54 -3.71 -3.28 -16.87
CA GLY A 54 -4.15 -4.58 -16.36
C GLY A 54 -4.22 -4.65 -14.83
N HIS A 55 -5.05 -5.56 -14.31
CA HIS A 55 -5.01 -5.94 -12.89
C HIS A 55 -3.70 -6.68 -12.60
N GLN A 56 -2.99 -6.26 -11.56
CA GLN A 56 -1.73 -6.87 -11.16
C GLN A 56 -1.86 -7.53 -9.81
N ARG A 57 -1.45 -8.80 -9.73
CA ARG A 57 -1.39 -9.52 -8.46
C ARG A 57 -0.08 -9.18 -7.76
N LEU A 58 -0.19 -8.57 -6.59
CA LEU A 58 0.92 -8.25 -5.72
C LEU A 58 0.99 -9.27 -4.59
N ASP A 59 2.02 -10.11 -4.64
CA ASP A 59 2.36 -11.02 -3.54
C ASP A 59 3.40 -10.33 -2.65
N LEU A 60 3.01 -10.01 -1.43
CA LEU A 60 3.83 -9.36 -0.43
C LEU A 60 4.40 -10.41 0.53
N THR A 61 5.71 -10.36 0.71
CA THR A 61 6.41 -11.12 1.75
C THR A 61 6.99 -10.15 2.75
N LEU A 62 6.66 -10.37 4.01
CA LEU A 62 7.03 -9.57 5.16
C LEU A 62 7.94 -10.37 6.10
N PRO A 63 8.89 -9.71 6.76
CA PRO A 63 9.62 -10.31 7.86
C PRO A 63 8.66 -10.77 8.97
N SER A 64 9.00 -11.88 9.63
CA SER A 64 8.24 -12.42 10.75
C SER A 64 8.08 -11.38 11.86
N GLY A 65 6.84 -11.17 12.32
CA GLY A 65 6.53 -10.24 13.42
C GLY A 65 6.31 -8.79 13.01
N THR A 66 6.20 -8.47 11.71
CA THR A 66 6.02 -7.08 11.24
C THR A 66 4.57 -6.61 11.28
N ALA A 67 3.62 -7.42 10.78
CA ALA A 67 2.19 -7.13 10.77
C ALA A 67 1.41 -8.45 10.63
N THR A 68 0.24 -8.55 11.28
CA THR A 68 -0.62 -9.76 11.22
C THR A 68 -1.81 -9.59 10.28
N GLN A 69 -2.20 -8.36 10.01
CA GLN A 69 -3.31 -8.01 9.13
C GLN A 69 -3.02 -6.68 8.44
N PHE A 70 -3.43 -6.56 7.17
CA PHE A 70 -3.43 -5.33 6.40
C PHE A 70 -4.84 -4.87 6.07
N ALA A 71 -5.12 -3.60 6.31
CA ALA A 71 -6.27 -2.91 5.73
C ALA A 71 -5.88 -2.34 4.36
N LYS A 72 -6.53 -2.78 3.28
CA LYS A 72 -6.29 -2.26 1.92
C LYS A 72 -7.22 -1.07 1.67
N TYR A 73 -6.65 0.00 1.13
CA TYR A 73 -7.36 1.14 0.60
C TYR A 73 -6.95 1.32 -0.85
N SER A 74 -7.91 1.47 -1.76
CA SER A 74 -7.65 1.62 -3.19
C SER A 74 -8.19 2.95 -3.70
N THR A 75 -7.44 3.57 -4.59
CA THR A 75 -7.81 4.83 -5.23
C THR A 75 -7.59 4.70 -6.73
N SER A 76 -8.66 4.79 -7.51
CA SER A 76 -8.65 4.75 -8.97
C SER A 76 -9.29 6.03 -9.54
N SER A 77 -9.48 6.08 -10.86
CA SER A 77 -10.17 7.20 -11.52
C SER A 77 -11.62 7.40 -11.02
N THR A 78 -12.27 6.31 -10.62
CA THR A 78 -13.67 6.24 -10.16
C THR A 78 -13.81 6.06 -8.65
N LEU A 79 -12.82 5.48 -7.98
CA LEU A 79 -12.87 5.15 -6.56
C LEU A 79 -11.89 6.03 -5.78
N ASN A 80 -12.38 6.77 -4.78
CA ASN A 80 -11.52 7.60 -3.93
C ASN A 80 -11.38 6.95 -2.54
N VAL A 81 -10.21 6.41 -2.22
CA VAL A 81 -9.92 5.80 -0.91
C VAL A 81 -10.95 4.74 -0.50
N GLY A 82 -11.37 3.92 -1.47
CA GLY A 82 -12.30 2.83 -1.20
C GLY A 82 -11.63 1.76 -0.36
N PHE A 83 -12.30 1.36 0.72
CA PHE A 83 -11.84 0.24 1.54
C PHE A 83 -11.96 -1.07 0.76
N GLY A 84 -10.82 -1.71 0.50
CA GLY A 84 -10.70 -2.92 -0.30
C GLY A 84 -10.68 -4.21 0.52
N GLY A 85 -10.99 -4.13 1.82
CA GLY A 85 -11.03 -5.25 2.75
C GLY A 85 -9.77 -5.41 3.61
N ASN A 86 -9.86 -6.31 4.59
CA ASN A 86 -8.74 -6.74 5.41
C ASN A 86 -8.10 -7.99 4.80
N TYR A 87 -6.79 -7.99 4.70
CA TYR A 87 -5.98 -9.10 4.21
C TYR A 87 -5.17 -9.63 5.39
N SER A 88 -5.41 -10.88 5.78
CA SER A 88 -4.58 -11.53 6.80
C SER A 88 -3.20 -11.84 6.24
N VAL A 89 -2.20 -11.79 7.12
CA VAL A 89 -0.82 -12.19 6.80
C VAL A 89 -0.62 -13.57 7.38
N VAL A 90 -0.45 -14.57 6.52
CA VAL A 90 -0.22 -15.96 6.93
C VAL A 90 1.23 -16.31 6.61
N ASN A 91 1.99 -16.74 7.62
CA ASN A 91 3.43 -17.04 7.49
C ASN A 91 4.25 -15.87 6.90
N GLY A 92 3.91 -14.63 7.29
CA GLY A 92 4.57 -13.43 6.76
C GLY A 92 4.23 -13.12 5.30
N LYS A 93 3.24 -13.79 4.69
CA LYS A 93 2.88 -13.57 3.29
C LYS A 93 1.43 -13.11 3.17
N THR A 94 1.18 -12.23 2.20
CA THR A 94 -0.18 -11.83 1.82
C THR A 94 -0.23 -11.53 0.33
N SER A 95 -1.38 -11.75 -0.30
CA SER A 95 -1.56 -11.53 -1.74
C SER A 95 -2.80 -10.69 -1.97
N LEU A 96 -2.68 -9.66 -2.80
CA LEU A 96 -3.80 -8.82 -3.20
C LEU A 96 -3.70 -8.40 -4.65
N TYR A 97 -4.84 -8.03 -5.23
CA TYR A 97 -4.88 -7.46 -6.57
C TYR A 97 -4.84 -5.95 -6.51
N VAL A 98 -4.09 -5.32 -7.41
CA VAL A 98 -4.04 -3.88 -7.62
C VAL A 98 -4.69 -3.60 -8.98
N ASP A 99 -5.76 -2.82 -8.96
CA ASP A 99 -6.52 -2.48 -10.16
C ASP A 99 -5.68 -1.61 -11.11
N PRO A 100 -5.98 -1.63 -12.41
CA PRO A 100 -5.28 -0.79 -13.37
C PRO A 100 -5.46 0.70 -13.05
N GLN A 101 -4.42 1.49 -13.32
CA GLN A 101 -4.41 2.94 -13.08
C GLN A 101 -4.88 3.32 -11.66
N SER A 102 -4.41 2.58 -10.67
CA SER A 102 -4.84 2.72 -9.28
C SER A 102 -3.68 2.73 -8.29
N VAL A 103 -3.93 3.31 -7.13
CA VAL A 103 -3.04 3.31 -5.97
C VAL A 103 -3.69 2.46 -4.89
N ALA A 104 -2.98 1.44 -4.43
CA ALA A 104 -3.35 0.60 -3.29
C ALA A 104 -2.45 0.90 -2.09
N THR A 105 -3.02 1.37 -1.00
CA THR A 105 -2.36 1.61 0.27
C THR A 105 -2.78 0.53 1.27
N LEU A 106 -1.81 -0.12 1.89
CA LEU A 106 -1.98 -1.19 2.85
C LEU A 106 -1.48 -0.71 4.19
N VAL A 107 -2.31 -0.81 5.22
CA VAL A 107 -1.96 -0.39 6.58
C VAL A 107 -1.99 -1.60 7.49
N GLY A 108 -0.84 -1.95 8.04
CA GLY A 108 -0.63 -3.04 8.98
C GLY A 108 -1.04 -2.65 10.40
N ASN A 109 -1.50 -3.63 11.17
CA ASN A 109 -1.70 -3.48 12.62
C ASN A 109 -0.39 -3.65 13.40
#